data_AF-A0A832PZQ4-F1
#
_entry.id   AF-A0A832PZQ4-F1
#
_cell.length_a   1.000
_cell.length_b   1.000
_cell.length_c   1.000
_cell.angle_alpha   90.00
_cell.angle_beta   90.00
_cell.angle_gamma   90.00
#
_symmetry.space_group_name_H-M   'P 1'
#
loop_
_entity.id
_entity.type
_entity.pdbx_description
1 polymer ?
#
loop_
_entity_poly.entity_id
_entity_poly.type
_entity_poly.pdbx_seq_one_letter_code
_entity_poly.pdbx_strand_id
1 'polypeptide(L)'
;MTDRTIELINQFKPEPVDIPINKCELEEAVEAIYTSMFPVCECDGSTSVSKELYEALKKLHKNVTQRTDKPTADRVVEGFMESLPKIRHRLFKDAQCYVASDPAAKSIEEVILTYPGFFALSIHRLAHLLHKLG
;
A
#
# COMPACT_ATOMS: atom_id res chain seq x y z
N MET A 1 -11.00 30.27 10.51
CA MET A 1 -9.76 29.91 11.24
C MET A 1 -9.39 31.11 12.10
N THR A 2 -9.01 30.94 13.36
CA THR A 2 -8.69 32.08 14.24
C THR A 2 -7.19 32.41 14.18
N ASP A 3 -6.81 33.63 14.55
CA ASP A 3 -5.39 34.03 14.62
C ASP A 3 -4.58 33.10 15.55
N ARG A 4 -5.22 32.67 16.64
CA ARG A 4 -4.65 31.69 17.56
C ARG A 4 -4.38 30.33 16.90
N THR A 5 -5.22 29.89 15.97
CA THR A 5 -4.97 28.66 15.19
C THR A 5 -3.73 28.81 14.32
N ILE A 6 -3.52 29.97 13.69
CA ILE A 6 -2.36 30.23 12.83
C ILE A 6 -1.05 30.22 13.65
N GLU A 7 -1.07 30.84 14.84
CA GLU A 7 0.07 30.79 15.77
C GLU A 7 0.47 29.36 16.13
N LEU A 8 -0.50 28.51 16.49
CA LEU A 8 -0.26 27.13 16.88
C LEU A 8 0.29 26.30 15.72
N ILE A 9 -0.20 26.51 14.49
CA ILE A 9 0.34 25.85 13.28
C ILE A 9 1.82 26.23 13.09
N ASN A 10 2.13 27.53 13.20
CA ASN A 10 3.51 28.02 13.07
C ASN A 10 4.44 27.54 14.19
N GLN A 11 3.90 27.09 15.33
CA GLN A 11 4.68 26.47 16.40
C GLN A 11 4.92 24.98 16.19
N PHE A 12 4.02 24.28 15.49
CA PHE A 12 4.08 22.82 15.35
C PHE A 12 5.30 22.30 14.55
N LYS A 13 5.99 23.17 13.80
CA LYS A 13 7.21 22.93 12.98
C LYS A 13 7.95 21.60 13.27
N PRO A 14 7.53 20.48 12.65
CA PRO A 14 8.23 19.22 12.83
C PRO A 14 9.53 19.25 12.02
N GLU A 15 10.61 18.74 12.61
CA GLU A 15 11.88 18.57 11.91
C GLU A 15 11.77 17.40 10.91
N PRO A 16 12.11 17.61 9.63
CA PRO A 16 12.07 16.54 8.64
C PRO A 16 13.19 15.53 8.88
N VAL A 17 12.88 14.25 8.71
CA VAL A 17 13.89 13.19 8.62
C VAL A 17 14.22 12.97 7.15
N ASP A 18 15.48 13.22 6.78
CA ASP A 18 15.96 12.98 5.42
C ASP A 18 16.23 11.49 5.22
N ILE A 19 15.42 10.86 4.36
CA ILE A 19 15.56 9.48 3.95
C ILE A 19 15.53 9.50 2.42
N PRO A 20 16.45 8.79 1.72
CA PRO A 20 16.49 8.76 0.26
C PRO A 20 15.40 7.85 -0.32
N ILE A 21 14.14 8.17 0.01
CA ILE A 21 12.91 7.55 -0.50
C ILE A 21 11.86 8.65 -0.69
N ASN A 22 11.04 8.53 -1.72
CA ASN A 22 9.87 9.37 -1.91
C ASN A 22 8.65 8.71 -1.26
N LYS A 23 8.35 9.11 -0.02
CA LYS A 23 7.23 8.60 0.75
C LYS A 23 5.88 8.79 0.04
N CYS A 24 5.63 9.95 -0.57
CA CYS A 24 4.36 10.22 -1.26
C CYS A 24 4.15 9.26 -2.44
N GLU A 25 5.21 9.01 -3.23
CA GLU A 25 5.14 8.03 -4.33
C GLU A 25 4.86 6.61 -3.83
N LEU A 26 5.43 6.23 -2.67
CA LEU A 26 5.19 4.92 -2.06
C LEU A 26 3.76 4.80 -1.50
N GLU A 27 3.21 5.85 -0.89
CA GLU A 27 1.81 5.88 -0.43
C GLU A 27 0.85 5.72 -1.61
N GLU A 28 1.07 6.45 -2.71
CA GLU A 28 0.29 6.30 -3.94
C GLU A 28 0.42 4.89 -4.56
N ALA A 29 1.63 4.32 -4.56
CA ALA A 29 1.85 2.97 -5.09
C ALA A 29 1.15 1.91 -4.24
N VAL A 30 1.23 2.03 -2.92
CA VAL A 30 0.58 1.12 -1.97
C VAL A 30 -0.93 1.13 -2.15
N GLU A 31 -1.55 2.31 -2.26
CA GLU A 31 -2.99 2.44 -2.45
C GLU A 31 -3.45 1.82 -3.77
N ALA A 32 -2.71 2.07 -4.87
CA ALA A 32 -3.01 1.49 -6.17
C ALA A 32 -2.85 -0.04 -6.17
N ILE A 33 -1.80 -0.57 -5.54
CA ILE A 33 -1.59 -2.03 -5.39
C ILE A 33 -2.73 -2.64 -4.56
N TYR A 34 -3.07 -2.03 -3.42
CA TYR A 34 -4.13 -2.52 -2.55
C TYR A 34 -5.49 -2.56 -3.25
N THR A 35 -5.87 -1.46 -3.92
CA THR A 35 -7.11 -1.36 -4.69
C THR A 35 -7.14 -2.38 -5.83
N SER A 36 -6.03 -2.55 -6.54
CA SER A 36 -5.89 -3.56 -7.61
C SER A 36 -6.02 -5.00 -7.10
N MET A 37 -5.60 -5.27 -5.85
CA MET A 37 -5.76 -6.58 -5.23
C MET A 37 -7.22 -6.85 -4.83
N PHE A 38 -8.01 -5.82 -4.56
CA PHE A 38 -9.40 -5.96 -4.11
C PHE A 38 -10.31 -4.95 -4.82
N PRO A 39 -10.80 -5.26 -6.03
CA PRO A 39 -11.75 -4.41 -6.74
C PRO A 39 -13.15 -4.55 -6.12
N VAL A 40 -13.35 -3.99 -4.91
CA VAL A 40 -14.61 -4.09 -4.14
C VAL A 40 -15.64 -3.04 -4.58
N CYS A 41 -15.30 -2.13 -5.48
CA CYS A 41 -16.23 -1.21 -6.16
C CYS A 41 -15.77 -0.99 -7.60
N GLU A 42 -16.69 -0.99 -8.55
CA GLU A 42 -16.45 -0.40 -9.87
C GLU A 42 -16.60 1.12 -9.72
N CYS A 43 -15.55 1.80 -9.30
CA CYS A 43 -15.53 3.26 -9.38
C CYS A 43 -15.41 3.63 -10.87
N ASP A 44 -16.47 4.19 -11.45
CA ASP A 44 -16.58 4.58 -12.85
C ASP A 44 -15.36 5.38 -13.35
N GLY A 45 -14.74 4.93 -14.46
CA GLY A 45 -13.92 5.80 -15.31
C GLY A 45 -12.55 5.30 -15.79
N SER A 46 -12.54 4.34 -16.72
CA SER A 46 -11.56 4.22 -17.84
C SER A 46 -10.10 3.80 -17.61
N THR A 47 -9.62 3.61 -16.37
CA THR A 47 -8.23 3.14 -16.18
C THR A 47 -8.16 1.63 -15.97
N SER A 48 -7.50 0.93 -16.88
CA SER A 48 -7.25 -0.51 -16.75
C SER A 48 -6.40 -0.77 -15.51
N VAL A 49 -6.77 -1.77 -14.69
CA VAL A 49 -5.97 -2.28 -13.55
C VAL A 49 -4.50 -2.45 -13.94
N SER A 50 -4.22 -2.89 -15.16
CA SER A 50 -2.86 -3.05 -15.68
C SER A 50 -2.09 -1.73 -15.73
N LYS A 51 -2.74 -0.61 -16.07
CA LYS A 51 -2.11 0.72 -16.14
C LYS A 51 -1.84 1.28 -14.73
N GLU A 52 -2.76 1.09 -13.79
CA GLU A 52 -2.57 1.53 -12.40
C GLU A 52 -1.44 0.75 -11.74
N LEU A 53 -1.44 -0.57 -11.89
CA LEU A 53 -0.35 -1.43 -11.43
C LEU A 53 0.98 -1.04 -12.08
N TYR A 54 1.01 -0.74 -13.38
CA TYR A 54 2.22 -0.31 -14.06
C TYR A 54 2.80 0.98 -13.43
N GLU A 55 1.97 2.01 -13.22
CA GLU A 55 2.44 3.26 -12.61
C GLU A 55 2.85 3.07 -11.14
N ALA A 56 2.15 2.20 -10.40
CA ALA A 56 2.52 1.85 -9.03
C ALA A 56 3.88 1.13 -8.97
N LEU A 57 4.10 0.14 -9.85
CA LEU A 57 5.37 -0.60 -9.92
C LEU A 57 6.52 0.29 -10.38
N LYS A 58 6.27 1.27 -11.26
CA LYS A 58 7.26 2.26 -11.68
C LYS A 58 7.70 3.14 -10.50
N LYS A 59 6.75 3.60 -9.67
CA LYS A 59 7.05 4.36 -8.43
C LYS A 59 7.83 3.51 -7.44
N LEU A 60 7.42 2.26 -7.23
CA LEU A 60 8.12 1.31 -6.38
C LEU A 60 9.56 1.07 -6.87
N HIS A 61 9.73 0.78 -8.16
CA HIS A 61 11.04 0.54 -8.79
C HIS A 61 11.98 1.72 -8.62
N LYS A 62 11.49 2.95 -8.86
CA LYS A 62 12.25 4.18 -8.67
C LYS A 62 12.75 4.30 -7.22
N ASN A 63 11.90 4.03 -6.24
CA ASN A 63 12.25 4.08 -4.82
C ASN A 63 13.24 2.98 -4.42
N VAL A 64 13.08 1.75 -4.93
CA VAL A 64 14.02 0.65 -4.69
C VAL A 64 15.39 0.99 -5.30
N THR A 65 15.43 1.56 -6.50
CA THR A 65 16.68 2.00 -7.17
C THR A 65 17.42 3.10 -6.40
N GLN A 66 16.75 3.87 -5.53
CA GLN A 66 17.43 4.83 -4.65
C GLN A 66 18.21 4.14 -3.51
N ARG A 67 17.99 2.84 -3.30
CA ARG A 67 18.55 2.04 -2.21
C ARG A 67 19.48 0.92 -2.68
N THR A 68 19.45 0.57 -3.97
CA THR A 68 20.25 -0.50 -4.57
C THR A 68 20.55 -0.23 -6.05
N ASP A 69 21.41 -1.04 -6.69
CA ASP A 69 21.65 -0.99 -8.13
C ASP A 69 20.42 -1.41 -8.96
N LYS A 70 20.35 -0.92 -10.20
CA LYS A 70 19.24 -1.18 -11.12
C LYS A 70 18.96 -2.69 -11.34
N PRO A 71 19.96 -3.55 -11.65
CA PRO A 71 19.72 -4.99 -11.77
C PRO A 71 19.09 -5.64 -10.53
N THR A 72 19.45 -5.19 -9.33
CA THR A 72 18.80 -5.67 -8.09
C THR A 72 17.37 -5.12 -7.97
N ALA A 73 17.14 -3.85 -8.28
CA ALA A 73 15.80 -3.27 -8.27
C ALA A 73 14.85 -3.97 -9.26
N ASP A 74 15.33 -4.29 -10.46
CA ASP A 74 14.58 -5.06 -11.49
C ASP A 74 14.13 -6.41 -10.90
N ARG A 75 15.07 -7.20 -10.36
CA ARG A 75 14.76 -8.51 -9.75
C ARG A 75 13.79 -8.43 -8.58
N VAL A 76 13.93 -7.41 -7.72
CA VAL A 76 13.04 -7.22 -6.57
C VAL A 76 11.62 -6.91 -7.03
N VAL A 77 11.45 -6.01 -8.00
CA VAL A 77 10.12 -5.61 -8.49
C VAL A 77 9.46 -6.75 -9.28
N GLU A 78 10.22 -7.49 -10.09
CA GLU A 78 9.76 -8.71 -10.77
C GLU A 78 9.28 -9.76 -9.76
N GLY A 79 10.14 -10.12 -8.79
CA GLY A 79 9.79 -11.09 -7.75
C GLY A 79 8.64 -10.66 -6.85
N PHE A 80 8.48 -9.36 -6.62
CA PHE A 80 7.34 -8.78 -5.90
C PHE A 80 6.05 -9.05 -6.69
N MET A 81 6.07 -8.77 -8.00
CA MET A 81 4.89 -8.89 -8.84
C MET A 81 4.51 -10.35 -9.11
N GLU A 82 5.49 -11.24 -9.28
CA GLU A 82 5.27 -12.70 -9.33
C GLU A 82 4.62 -13.26 -8.05
N SER A 83 4.97 -12.67 -6.89
CA SER A 83 4.47 -13.11 -5.58
C SER A 83 3.12 -12.50 -5.22
N LEU A 84 2.71 -11.40 -5.86
CA LEU A 84 1.52 -10.63 -5.50
C LEU A 84 0.22 -11.47 -5.51
N PRO A 85 -0.04 -12.36 -6.50
CA PRO A 85 -1.22 -13.21 -6.48
C PRO A 85 -1.29 -14.13 -5.25
N LYS A 86 -0.14 -14.65 -4.79
CA LYS A 86 -0.06 -15.48 -3.59
C LYS A 86 -0.34 -14.68 -2.32
N ILE A 87 0.16 -13.45 -2.23
CA ILE A 87 -0.16 -12.53 -1.12
C ILE A 87 -1.64 -12.20 -1.10
N ARG A 88 -2.24 -11.87 -2.25
CA ARG A 88 -3.68 -11.62 -2.38
C ARG A 88 -4.51 -12.80 -1.87
N HIS A 89 -4.19 -14.03 -2.29
CA HIS A 89 -4.88 -15.23 -1.81
C HIS A 89 -4.77 -15.40 -0.29
N ARG A 90 -3.60 -15.11 0.28
CA ARG A 90 -3.41 -15.15 1.74
C ARG A 90 -4.24 -14.09 2.46
N LEU A 91 -4.29 -12.87 1.92
CA LEU A 91 -5.09 -11.79 2.49
C LEU A 91 -6.60 -12.07 2.46
N PHE A 92 -7.11 -12.77 1.44
CA PHE A 92 -8.50 -13.24 1.47
C PHE A 92 -8.76 -14.21 2.63
N LYS A 93 -7.81 -15.10 2.95
CA LYS A 93 -7.91 -15.96 4.13
C LYS A 93 -7.84 -15.16 5.43
N ASP A 94 -6.98 -14.15 5.48
CA ASP A 94 -6.94 -13.25 6.64
C ASP A 94 -8.27 -12.53 6.82
N ALA A 95 -8.87 -12.00 5.75
CA ALA A 95 -10.18 -11.36 5.81
C ALA A 95 -11.28 -12.32 6.30
N GLN A 96 -11.26 -13.58 5.86
CA GLN A 96 -12.15 -14.63 6.40
C GLN A 96 -11.96 -14.83 7.91
N CYS A 97 -10.71 -14.81 8.40
CA CYS A 97 -10.43 -14.90 9.83
C CYS A 97 -10.98 -13.69 10.60
N TYR A 98 -10.87 -12.48 10.06
CA TYR A 98 -11.47 -11.28 10.64
C TYR A 98 -12.99 -11.43 10.78
N VAL A 99 -13.67 -11.81 9.69
CA VAL A 99 -15.13 -12.05 9.70
C VAL A 99 -15.53 -13.13 10.71
N ALA A 100 -14.78 -14.23 10.78
CA ALA A 100 -15.07 -15.32 11.70
C ALA A 100 -14.83 -14.96 13.19
N SER A 101 -13.98 -13.97 13.46
CA SER A 101 -13.54 -13.61 14.81
C SER A 101 -14.28 -12.40 15.39
N ASP A 102 -14.90 -11.57 14.54
CA ASP A 102 -15.62 -10.38 14.96
C ASP A 102 -17.14 -10.52 14.71
N PRO A 103 -17.96 -10.68 15.76
CA PRO A 103 -19.42 -10.73 15.62
C PRO A 103 -20.05 -9.48 14.98
N ALA A 104 -19.34 -8.34 14.98
CA ALA A 104 -19.81 -7.12 14.33
C ALA A 104 -19.66 -7.18 12.80
N ALA A 105 -18.65 -7.87 12.29
CA ALA A 105 -18.36 -7.98 10.86
C ALA A 105 -19.51 -8.64 10.09
N LYS A 106 -19.92 -8.04 8.97
CA LYS A 106 -21.01 -8.54 8.12
C LYS A 106 -20.51 -9.23 6.85
N SER A 107 -19.36 -8.84 6.34
CA SER A 107 -18.81 -9.47 5.13
C SER A 107 -17.29 -9.29 4.99
N ILE A 108 -16.71 -10.03 4.04
CA ILE A 108 -15.29 -9.90 3.67
C ILE A 108 -15.03 -8.50 3.07
N GLU A 109 -15.97 -8.00 2.28
CA GLU A 109 -15.91 -6.68 1.64
C GLU A 109 -15.89 -5.56 2.67
N GLU A 110 -16.72 -5.65 3.72
CA GLU A 110 -16.70 -4.71 4.85
C GLU A 110 -15.31 -4.69 5.51
N VAL A 111 -14.73 -5.86 5.76
CA VAL A 111 -13.38 -5.98 6.35
C VAL A 111 -12.33 -5.35 5.45
N ILE A 112 -12.34 -5.68 4.15
CA ILE A 112 -11.38 -5.13 3.19
C ILE A 112 -11.49 -3.60 3.07
N LEU A 113 -12.71 -3.06 3.06
CA LEU A 113 -12.93 -1.63 2.82
C LEU A 113 -12.72 -0.77 4.07
N THR A 114 -13.03 -1.29 5.25
CA THR A 114 -13.24 -0.43 6.43
C THR A 114 -12.37 -0.78 7.64
N TYR A 115 -11.75 -1.97 7.70
CA TYR A 115 -11.04 -2.39 8.91
C TYR A 115 -9.59 -1.89 8.87
N PRO A 116 -9.19 -0.93 9.73
CA PRO A 116 -7.83 -0.39 9.72
C PRO A 116 -6.78 -1.46 10.06
N GLY A 117 -7.13 -2.44 10.88
CA GLY A 117 -6.25 -3.57 11.20
C GLY A 117 -5.99 -4.47 9.99
N PHE A 118 -6.99 -4.68 9.14
CA PHE A 118 -6.83 -5.46 7.90
C PHE A 118 -5.96 -4.69 6.88
N PHE A 119 -6.18 -3.38 6.73
CA PHE A 119 -5.31 -2.53 5.92
C PHE A 119 -3.86 -2.58 6.41
N ALA A 120 -3.62 -2.38 7.71
CA ALA A 120 -2.29 -2.45 8.30
C ALA A 120 -1.60 -3.82 8.08
N LEU A 121 -2.35 -4.92 8.24
CA LEU A 121 -1.87 -6.27 7.93
C LEU A 121 -1.48 -6.41 6.45
N SER A 122 -2.29 -5.85 5.55
CA SER A 122 -2.04 -5.87 4.11
C SER A 122 -0.74 -5.15 3.77
N ILE A 123 -0.54 -3.95 4.31
CA ILE A 123 0.69 -3.18 4.09
C ILE A 123 1.90 -3.91 4.69
N HIS A 124 1.76 -4.48 5.88
CA HIS A 124 2.81 -5.30 6.49
C HIS A 124 3.20 -6.49 5.60
N ARG A 125 2.24 -7.20 5.01
CA ARG A 125 2.54 -8.34 4.11
C ARG A 125 3.29 -7.92 2.86
N LEU A 126 2.93 -6.77 2.27
CA LEU A 126 3.61 -6.22 1.10
C LEU A 126 5.03 -5.77 1.45
N ALA A 127 5.20 -5.05 2.56
CA ALA A 127 6.52 -4.62 3.05
C ALA A 127 7.42 -5.81 3.39
N HIS A 128 6.86 -6.85 4.03
CA HIS A 128 7.60 -8.07 4.37
C HIS A 128 8.01 -8.87 3.14
N LEU A 129 7.19 -8.86 2.07
CA LEU A 129 7.58 -9.45 0.79
C LEU A 129 8.79 -8.72 0.20
N LEU A 130 8.77 -7.38 0.17
CA LEU A 130 9.91 -6.58 -0.30
C LEU A 130 11.16 -6.88 0.52
N HIS A 131 11.06 -6.87 1.85
CA HIS A 131 12.16 -7.18 2.76
C HIS A 131 12.79 -8.56 2.51
N LYS A 132 12.00 -9.56 2.08
CA LYS A 132 12.50 -10.89 1.73
C LYS A 132 13.19 -10.96 0.38
N LEU A 133 12.91 -10.03 -0.53
CA LEU A 133 13.45 -10.01 -1.89
C LEU A 133 14.78 -9.24 -1.97
N GLY A 134 15.05 -8.33 -1.04
CA GLY A 134 16.29 -7.57 -0.95
C GLY A 134 16.05 -6.12 -0.54
#